data_AF-A0A7S2DUJ8-F1
#
_entry.id   AF-A0A7S2DUJ8-F1
#
_cell.length_a   1.000
_cell.length_b   1.000
_cell.length_c   1.000
_cell.angle_alpha   90.00
_cell.angle_beta   90.00
_cell.angle_gamma   90.00
#
_symmetry.space_group_name_H-M   'P 1'
#
loop_
_entity.id
_entity.type
_entity.pdbx_description
1 polymer ?
#
loop_
_entity_poly.entity_id
_entity_poly.type
_entity_poly.pdbx_seq_one_letter_code
_entity_poly.pdbx_strand_id
1 'polypeptide(L)'
;CGGHAGSRYFICSTHTIEVEAIGMELTRLLPEEDLDMEFLAACNSDSEAGLLRSLKMSEAEVRQIWRGCRICSDKVRTRLGVRFRPLEDTLRDCVKSLLSTAGGIARRER
;
A
#
# COMPACT_ATOMS: atom_id res chain seq x y z
N CYS A 1 30.21 14.22 -13.13
CA CYS A 1 28.77 14.37 -13.41
C CYS A 1 28.02 13.31 -12.64
N GLY A 2 27.52 13.65 -11.44
CA GLY A 2 26.86 12.71 -10.53
C GLY A 2 25.41 12.49 -10.95
N GLY A 3 25.08 11.26 -11.33
CA GLY A 3 23.70 10.80 -11.46
C GLY A 3 23.31 10.08 -10.17
N HIS A 4 22.47 10.70 -9.35
CA HIS A 4 21.82 9.99 -8.26
C HIS A 4 20.88 8.95 -8.87
N ALA A 5 21.32 7.68 -8.86
CA ALA A 5 20.46 6.55 -9.16
C ALA A 5 19.31 6.55 -8.14
N GLY A 6 18.13 6.99 -8.57
CA GLY A 6 16.91 6.92 -7.78
C GLY A 6 16.72 5.49 -7.29
N SER A 7 16.88 5.30 -5.98
CA SER A 7 16.73 3.99 -5.36
C SER A 7 15.26 3.59 -5.49
N ARG A 8 15.00 2.55 -6.28
CA ARG A 8 13.67 1.96 -6.41
C ARG A 8 13.46 1.06 -5.20
N TYR A 9 12.75 1.57 -4.19
CA TYR A 9 12.38 0.80 -3.02
C TYR A 9 11.30 -0.22 -3.40
N PHE A 10 11.54 -1.49 -3.09
CA PHE A 10 10.53 -2.55 -3.23
C PHE A 10 9.88 -2.77 -1.87
N ILE A 11 8.58 -2.51 -1.76
CA ILE A 11 7.81 -2.74 -0.53
C ILE A 11 7.37 -4.19 -0.54
N CYS A 12 7.90 -5.00 0.36
CA CYS A 12 7.44 -6.37 0.57
C CYS A 12 7.07 -6.53 2.04
N SER A 13 5.77 -6.60 2.33
CA SER A 13 5.29 -7.03 3.65
C SER A 13 5.36 -8.55 3.74
N THR A 14 5.86 -9.09 4.85
CA THR A 14 5.75 -10.50 5.21
C THR A 14 4.34 -10.89 5.68
N HIS A 15 3.45 -9.91 5.84
CA HIS A 15 2.14 -10.08 6.45
C HIS A 15 1.04 -9.77 5.44
N THR A 16 0.05 -10.66 5.38
CA THR A 16 -1.25 -10.37 4.78
C THR A 16 -1.98 -9.42 5.73
N ILE A 17 -2.27 -8.22 5.25
CA ILE A 17 -3.00 -7.19 6.01
C ILE A 17 -4.19 -6.81 5.14
N GLU A 18 -5.37 -6.76 5.76
CA GLU A 18 -6.59 -6.27 5.10
C GLU A 18 -6.41 -4.78 4.75
N VAL A 19 -6.86 -4.37 3.57
CA VAL A 19 -6.63 -3.01 3.04
C VAL A 19 -7.16 -1.94 4.00
N GLU A 20 -8.29 -2.22 4.65
CA GLU A 20 -8.95 -1.37 5.62
C GLU A 20 -8.08 -1.14 6.87
N ALA A 21 -7.32 -2.17 7.28
CA ALA A 21 -6.39 -2.05 8.41
C ALA A 21 -5.18 -1.18 8.05
N ILE A 22 -4.77 -1.13 6.79
CA ILE A 22 -3.70 -0.22 6.33
C ILE A 22 -4.13 1.24 6.53
N GLY A 23 -5.39 1.57 6.25
CA GLY A 23 -5.91 2.92 6.47
C GLY A 23 -5.80 3.36 7.93
N MET A 24 -6.20 2.49 8.86
CA MET A 24 -6.05 2.75 10.30
C MET A 24 -4.59 2.92 10.73
N GLU A 25 -3.69 2.07 10.20
CA GLU A 25 -2.26 2.18 10.48
C GLU A 25 -1.66 3.49 9.92
N LEU A 26 -2.12 3.96 8.77
CA LEU A 26 -1.66 5.23 8.21
C LEU A 26 -2.10 6.42 9.08
N THR A 27 -3.35 6.45 9.55
CA THR A 27 -3.81 7.49 10.49
C THR A 27 -3.02 7.47 11.80
N ARG A 28 -2.64 6.29 12.28
CA ARG A 28 -1.80 6.14 13.49
C ARG A 28 -0.35 6.56 13.26
N LEU A 29 0.23 6.21 12.12
CA LEU A 29 1.65 6.44 11.81
C LEU A 29 1.93 7.87 11.36
N LEU A 30 0.98 8.50 10.67
CA LEU A 30 1.09 9.83 10.08
C LEU A 30 -0.07 10.72 10.52
N PRO A 31 -0.29 10.94 11.83
CA PRO A 31 -1.34 11.83 12.32
C PRO A 31 -1.13 13.27 11.83
N GLU A 32 0.12 13.66 11.53
CA GLU A 32 0.47 14.99 11.04
C GLU A 32 -0.03 15.29 9.62
N GLU A 33 -0.29 14.27 8.81
CA GLU A 33 -0.66 14.46 7.39
C GLU A 33 -2.18 14.61 7.18
N ASP A 34 -2.99 14.37 8.23
CA ASP A 34 -4.46 14.50 8.23
C ASP A 34 -5.13 13.96 6.95
N LEU A 35 -4.78 12.70 6.63
CA LEU A 35 -5.23 12.02 5.43
C LEU A 35 -6.74 11.76 5.48
N ASP A 36 -7.46 12.22 4.46
CA ASP A 36 -8.88 11.91 4.31
C ASP A 36 -9.05 10.49 3.75
N MET A 37 -9.07 9.51 4.66
CA MET A 37 -9.21 8.11 4.30
C MET A 37 -10.56 7.79 3.64
N GLU A 38 -11.60 8.58 3.92
CA GLU A 38 -12.93 8.40 3.33
C GLU A 38 -12.92 8.87 1.87
N PHE A 39 -12.35 10.05 1.61
CA PHE A 39 -12.11 10.53 0.24
C PHE A 39 -11.23 9.57 -0.57
N LEU A 40 -10.13 9.09 0.02
CA LEU A 40 -9.22 8.15 -0.65
C LEU A 40 -9.88 6.81 -0.97
N ALA A 41 -10.76 6.31 -0.11
CA ALA A 41 -11.56 5.13 -0.40
C ALA A 41 -12.53 5.39 -1.56
N ALA A 42 -13.20 6.56 -1.57
CA ALA A 42 -14.13 6.94 -2.62
C ALA A 42 -13.45 7.06 -4.01
N CYS A 43 -12.23 7.60 -4.08
CA CYS A 43 -11.47 7.72 -5.33
C CYS A 43 -11.13 6.37 -5.99
N ASN A 44 -11.09 5.28 -5.22
CA ASN A 44 -10.77 3.95 -5.76
C ASN A 44 -11.99 3.20 -6.32
N SER A 45 -13.21 3.62 -5.98
CA SER A 45 -14.45 2.89 -6.27
C SER A 45 -14.71 2.66 -7.77
N ASP A 46 -14.41 3.63 -8.63
CA ASP A 46 -14.57 3.49 -10.09
C ASP A 46 -13.59 2.47 -10.70
N SER A 47 -12.36 2.43 -10.15
CA SER A 47 -11.33 1.48 -10.61
C SER A 47 -11.64 0.06 -10.16
N GLU A 48 -12.20 -0.10 -8.96
CA GLU A 48 -12.60 -1.38 -8.40
C GLU A 48 -13.79 -1.97 -9.17
N ALA A 49 -14.83 -1.19 -9.39
CA ALA A 49 -16.00 -1.62 -10.15
C ALA A 49 -15.63 -2.01 -11.61
N GLY A 50 -14.69 -1.29 -12.22
CA GLY A 50 -14.15 -1.62 -13.53
C GLY A 50 -13.40 -2.95 -13.53
N LEU A 51 -12.54 -3.17 -12.54
CA LEU A 51 -11.73 -4.39 -12.41
C LEU A 51 -12.59 -5.63 -12.12
N LEU A 52 -13.57 -5.54 -11.22
CA LEU A 52 -14.53 -6.61 -10.93
C LEU A 52 -15.35 -6.99 -12.17
N ARG A 53 -15.79 -5.99 -12.95
CA ARG A 53 -16.50 -6.21 -14.23
C ARG A 53 -15.63 -6.94 -15.25
N SER A 54 -14.37 -6.54 -15.40
CA SER A 54 -13.42 -7.18 -16.31
C SER A 54 -13.11 -8.63 -15.90
N LEU A 55 -13.02 -8.90 -14.60
CA LEU A 55 -12.79 -10.24 -14.06
C LEU A 55 -14.05 -11.10 -14.06
N LYS A 56 -15.25 -10.51 -14.25
CA LYS A 56 -16.55 -11.17 -14.12
C LYS A 56 -16.71 -11.90 -12.77
N MET A 57 -16.22 -11.28 -11.71
CA MET A 57 -16.24 -11.79 -10.35
C MET A 57 -16.82 -10.74 -9.42
N SER A 58 -17.51 -11.18 -8.37
CA SER A 58 -17.89 -10.33 -7.25
C SER A 58 -16.69 -9.99 -6.38
N GLU A 59 -16.77 -8.89 -5.62
CA GLU A 59 -15.76 -8.50 -4.65
C GLU A 59 -15.45 -9.64 -3.66
N ALA A 60 -16.49 -10.35 -3.19
CA ALA A 60 -16.36 -11.47 -2.27
C ALA A 60 -15.53 -12.62 -2.87
N GLU A 61 -15.73 -12.93 -4.16
CA GLU A 61 -14.96 -13.97 -4.85
C GLU A 61 -13.49 -13.58 -5.01
N VAL A 62 -13.22 -12.32 -5.40
CA VAL A 62 -11.85 -11.81 -5.51
C VAL A 62 -11.15 -11.82 -4.14
N ARG A 63 -11.82 -11.34 -3.09
CA ARG A 63 -11.29 -11.38 -1.72
C ARG A 63 -11.03 -12.80 -1.25
N GLN A 64 -11.90 -13.75 -1.57
CA GLN A 64 -11.70 -15.15 -1.22
C GLN A 64 -10.47 -15.75 -1.90
N ILE A 65 -10.25 -15.44 -3.18
CA ILE A 65 -9.05 -15.85 -3.92
C ILE A 65 -7.80 -15.23 -3.26
N TRP A 66 -7.83 -13.93 -2.97
CA TRP A 66 -6.71 -13.20 -2.38
C TRP A 66 -6.35 -13.70 -0.98
N ARG A 67 -7.34 -14.06 -0.16
CA ARG A 67 -7.12 -14.70 1.15
C ARG A 67 -6.39 -16.04 1.05
N GLY A 68 -6.57 -16.75 -0.06
CA GLY A 68 -5.84 -17.98 -0.36
C GLY A 68 -4.40 -17.77 -0.83
N CYS A 69 -4.03 -16.55 -1.24
CA CYS A 69 -2.68 -16.25 -1.70
C CYS A 69 -1.69 -16.18 -0.54
N ARG A 70 -0.63 -16.98 -0.62
CA ARG A 70 0.49 -16.94 0.32
C ARG A 70 1.65 -16.11 -0.24
N ILE A 71 2.07 -15.10 0.52
CA ILE A 71 3.27 -14.34 0.22
C ILE A 71 4.50 -15.19 0.57
N CYS A 72 5.36 -15.47 -0.41
CA CYS A 72 6.54 -16.32 -0.25
C CYS A 72 7.77 -15.55 0.31
N SER A 73 7.56 -14.63 1.25
CA SER A 73 8.60 -13.72 1.74
C SER A 73 9.78 -14.45 2.37
N ASP A 74 9.56 -15.58 3.05
CA ASP A 74 10.65 -16.38 3.63
C ASP A 74 11.55 -17.01 2.56
N LYS A 75 10.99 -17.41 1.41
CA LYS A 75 11.78 -17.91 0.28
C LYS A 75 12.65 -16.80 -0.31
N VAL A 76 12.13 -15.58 -0.38
CA VAL A 76 12.88 -14.40 -0.86
C VAL A 76 14.02 -14.06 0.11
N ARG A 77 13.74 -14.00 1.43
CA ARG A 77 14.75 -13.73 2.46
C ARG A 77 15.87 -14.77 2.42
N THR A 78 15.52 -16.04 2.34
CA THR A 78 16.47 -17.15 2.31
C THR A 78 17.33 -17.12 1.04
N ARG A 79 16.70 -16.89 -0.12
CA ARG A 79 17.41 -16.93 -1.40
C ARG A 79 18.29 -15.71 -1.65
N LEU A 80 17.91 -14.54 -1.14
CA LEU A 80 18.65 -13.30 -1.37
C LEU A 80 19.51 -12.86 -0.17
N GLY A 81 19.39 -13.52 0.99
CA GLY A 81 20.15 -13.17 2.19
C GLY A 81 19.77 -11.80 2.78
N VAL A 82 18.62 -11.25 2.41
CA VAL A 82 18.18 -9.91 2.80
C VAL A 82 17.34 -9.93 4.07
N ARG A 83 17.43 -8.84 4.85
CA ARG A 83 16.50 -8.55 5.95
C ARG A 83 15.52 -7.49 5.50
N PHE A 84 14.23 -7.76 5.65
CA PHE A 84 13.21 -6.74 5.48
C PHE A 84 13.17 -5.85 6.72
N ARG A 85 13.03 -4.55 6.48
CA ARG A 85 12.76 -3.56 7.52
C ARG A 85 11.31 -3.72 8.04
N PRO A 86 10.99 -3.21 9.23
CA PRO A 86 9.62 -3.21 9.73
C PRO A 86 8.65 -2.56 8.73
N LEU A 87 7.44 -3.12 8.67
CA LEU A 87 6.42 -2.64 7.75
C LEU A 87 6.04 -1.18 8.02
N GLU A 88 5.89 -0.82 9.30
CA GLU A 88 5.52 0.53 9.74
C GLU A 88 6.49 1.60 9.20
N ASP A 89 7.79 1.35 9.33
CA ASP A 89 8.82 2.27 8.83
C ASP A 89 8.76 2.39 7.30
N THR A 90 8.48 1.28 6.61
CA THR A 90 8.33 1.28 5.15
C THR A 90 7.10 2.06 4.70
N LEU A 91 5.96 1.83 5.35
CA LEU A 91 4.71 2.51 5.04
C LEU A 91 4.84 4.02 5.25
N ARG A 92 5.45 4.44 6.37
CA ARG A 92 5.72 5.85 6.66
C ARG A 92 6.53 6.50 5.54
N ASP A 93 7.67 5.92 5.18
CA ASP A 93 8.56 6.48 4.16
C ASP A 93 7.90 6.50 2.78
N CYS A 94 7.15 5.45 2.43
CA CYS A 94 6.49 5.38 1.15
C CYS A 94 5.38 6.40 1.00
N VAL A 95 4.54 6.61 2.02
CA VAL A 95 3.52 7.66 1.96
C VAL A 95 4.16 9.05 1.92
N LYS A 96 5.22 9.31 2.70
CA LYS A 96 5.98 10.57 2.61
C LYS A 96 6.59 10.79 1.24
N SER A 97 7.14 9.74 0.62
CA SER A 97 7.66 9.79 -0.74
C SER A 97 6.56 10.05 -1.77
N LEU A 98 5.39 9.42 -1.62
CA LEU A 98 4.24 9.62 -2.49
C LEU A 98 3.71 11.06 -2.38
N LEU A 99 3.56 11.58 -1.16
CA LEU A 99 3.22 12.99 -0.91
C LEU A 99 4.19 13.95 -1.60
N SER A 100 5.49 13.68 -1.49
CA SER A 100 6.52 14.51 -2.11
C SER A 100 6.55 14.43 -3.64
N THR A 101 6.11 13.32 -4.25
CA THR A 101 6.20 13.10 -5.70
C THR A 101 4.90 13.44 -6.43
N ALA A 102 3.75 13.16 -5.81
CA ALA A 102 2.43 13.34 -6.42
C ALA A 102 1.89 14.77 -6.34
N GLY A 103 2.57 15.68 -5.64
CA GLY A 103 2.12 17.08 -5.49
C GLY A 103 1.02 17.29 -4.43
N GLY A 104 0.74 16.27 -3.63
CA GLY A 104 -0.25 16.30 -2.54
C GLY A 104 -1.25 15.15 -2.64
N ILE A 105 -1.54 14.52 -1.50
CA ILE A 105 -2.70 13.63 -1.33
C ILE A 105 -3.81 14.48 -0.70
N ALA A 106 -5.09 14.19 -0.98
CA ALA A 106 -6.22 14.88 -0.39
C ALA A 106 -6.11 14.92 1.14
N ARG A 107 -6.03 16.14 1.67
CA ARG A 107 -6.06 16.43 3.10
C ARG A 107 -7.48 16.81 3.49
N ARG A 108 -7.87 16.49 4.71
CA ARG A 108 -9.17 16.93 5.23
C ARG A 108 -9.21 18.46 5.26
N GLU A 109 -10.19 19.08 4.61
CA GLU A 109 -10.44 20.52 4.75
C GLU A 109 -11.04 20.77 6.14
N ARG A 110 -10.48 21.75 6.87
CA ARG A 110 -10.96 22.19 8.19
C ARG A 110 -12.08 23.21 8.08
#